data_AF-A0A812LJW4-F1
#
_entry.id   AF-A0A812LJW4-F1
#
_cell.length_a   1.000
_cell.length_b   1.000
_cell.length_c   1.000
_cell.angle_alpha   90.00
_cell.angle_beta   90.00
_cell.angle_gamma   90.00
#
_symmetry.space_group_name_H-M   'P 1'
#
loop_
_entity.id
_entity.type
_entity.pdbx_description
1 polymer ?
#
loop_
_entity_poly.entity_id
_entity_poly.type
_entity_poly.pdbx_seq_one_letter_code
_entity_poly.pdbx_strand_id
1 'polypeptide(L)'
;MEWAEMTNKPLQLLFLDWKQAFDSLDHTAMLEALRRFGVSELMLKTIQAIYQSPTFYTRGPDHTAAAGSVHSGIRQGCPLSPYLFIIVLTVMLADVDNDLLLQGTPTNTWSEGYPTFDLEHADDTLLLALTTPQMQDILTSLESVAHEYGMHLNKTKTELLINPDRPSSPLYFTDGAAVPTTPQIKYLGTRITWKKPFDAAFLHRAAIAEEAFKKLRLVWNSSLSQAVRLRIFQSTFTPTLIYALDTLTLTQKQLDRVDAFFIRFLRRVVRVKASYYSRIPNTEVMRKAGYPTLPSTHILNAQHKTLKQVLWPPERNQHIVWFLQLPLRTVF
;
A
#
# COMPACT_ATOMS: atom_id res chain seq x y z
N MET A 1 4.84 11.51 8.13
CA MET A 1 5.20 11.24 9.55
C MET A 1 6.42 12.04 9.99
N GLU A 2 7.61 11.85 9.38
CA GLU A 2 8.84 12.58 9.75
C GLU A 2 8.67 14.10 9.76
N TRP A 3 8.00 14.68 8.76
CA TRP A 3 7.68 16.11 8.75
C TRP A 3 6.86 16.55 9.97
N ALA A 4 5.90 15.75 10.42
CA ALA A 4 5.04 16.09 11.57
C ALA A 4 5.85 16.08 12.88
N GLU A 5 6.82 15.15 12.98
CA GLU A 5 7.78 15.13 14.08
C GLU A 5 8.71 16.36 14.04
N MET A 6 9.29 16.67 12.86
CA MET A 6 10.21 17.80 12.68
C MET A 6 9.55 19.16 12.94
N THR A 7 8.31 19.34 12.48
CA THR A 7 7.56 20.61 12.61
C THR A 7 6.74 20.68 13.90
N ASN A 8 6.80 19.64 14.73
CA ASN A 8 5.99 19.50 15.94
C ASN A 8 4.47 19.64 15.67
N LYS A 9 3.99 19.30 14.48
CA LYS A 9 2.57 19.38 14.11
C LYS A 9 1.83 18.06 14.39
N PRO A 10 0.54 18.12 14.76
CA PRO A 10 -0.27 16.91 14.89
C PRO A 10 -0.48 16.26 13.52
N LEU A 11 -0.62 14.94 13.51
CA LEU A 11 -0.95 14.16 12.31
C LEU A 11 -1.64 12.87 12.75
N GLN A 12 -2.82 12.63 12.21
CA GLN A 12 -3.60 11.42 12.39
C GLN A 12 -3.60 10.61 11.10
N LEU A 13 -3.40 9.31 11.26
CA LEU A 13 -3.31 8.34 10.17
C LEU A 13 -4.36 7.26 10.45
N LEU A 14 -5.44 7.29 9.70
CA LEU A 14 -6.53 6.33 9.81
C LEU A 14 -6.47 5.40 8.60
N PHE A 15 -6.19 4.13 8.85
CA PHE A 15 -6.11 3.12 7.80
C PHE A 15 -7.45 2.41 7.70
N LEU A 16 -8.02 2.43 6.50
CA LEU A 16 -9.31 1.84 6.19
C LEU A 16 -9.12 0.49 5.51
N ASP A 17 -10.04 -0.44 5.76
CA ASP A 17 -10.18 -1.70 5.04
C ASP A 17 -11.64 -1.80 4.58
N TRP A 18 -11.86 -1.94 3.27
CA TRP A 18 -13.20 -2.11 2.72
C TRP A 18 -13.68 -3.56 2.93
N LYS A 19 -14.85 -3.72 3.53
CA LYS A 19 -15.48 -5.03 3.72
C LYS A 19 -15.90 -5.58 2.37
N GLN A 20 -15.18 -6.61 1.90
CA GLN A 20 -15.47 -7.32 0.64
C GLN A 20 -15.65 -6.34 -0.53
N ALA A 21 -14.69 -5.42 -0.71
CA ALA A 21 -14.78 -4.28 -1.62
C ALA A 21 -15.27 -4.63 -3.03
N PHE A 22 -14.83 -5.78 -3.56
CA PHE A 22 -15.24 -6.22 -4.89
C PHE A 22 -16.62 -6.87 -4.88
N ASP A 23 -17.11 -7.45 -3.79
CA ASP A 23 -18.39 -8.16 -3.76
C ASP A 23 -19.57 -7.23 -3.39
N SER A 24 -19.26 -6.04 -2.83
CA SER A 24 -20.25 -5.14 -2.21
C SER A 24 -20.78 -4.03 -3.12
N LEU A 25 -20.06 -3.68 -4.20
CA LEU A 25 -20.44 -2.58 -5.09
C LEU A 25 -21.85 -2.71 -5.66
N ASP A 26 -22.66 -1.68 -5.50
CA ASP A 26 -23.98 -1.62 -6.15
C ASP A 26 -23.84 -1.41 -7.65
N HIS A 27 -24.53 -2.21 -8.46
CA HIS A 27 -24.41 -2.15 -9.93
C HIS A 27 -25.00 -0.86 -10.51
N THR A 28 -26.03 -0.30 -9.89
CA THR A 28 -26.67 0.95 -10.34
C THR A 28 -25.74 2.12 -10.05
N ALA A 29 -25.23 2.21 -8.82
CA ALA A 29 -24.27 3.22 -8.41
C ALA A 29 -22.97 3.12 -9.23
N MET A 30 -22.49 1.91 -9.52
CA MET A 30 -21.32 1.69 -10.39
C MET A 30 -21.56 2.25 -11.80
N LEU A 31 -22.72 1.96 -12.42
CA LEU A 31 -23.03 2.46 -13.76
C LEU A 31 -23.16 3.99 -13.78
N GLU A 32 -23.73 4.59 -12.73
CA GLU A 32 -23.82 6.04 -12.61
C GLU A 32 -22.44 6.69 -12.39
N ALA A 33 -21.58 6.08 -11.56
CA ALA A 33 -20.20 6.53 -11.40
C ALA A 33 -19.45 6.53 -12.73
N LEU A 34 -19.56 5.45 -13.51
CA LEU A 34 -18.93 5.35 -14.83
C LEU A 34 -19.45 6.44 -15.78
N ARG A 35 -20.76 6.71 -15.76
CA ARG A 35 -21.36 7.79 -16.55
C ARG A 35 -20.80 9.15 -16.16
N ARG A 36 -20.76 9.47 -14.85
CA ARG A 36 -20.19 10.71 -14.31
C ARG A 36 -18.70 10.86 -14.61
N PHE A 37 -17.96 9.76 -14.68
CA PHE A 37 -16.55 9.73 -15.08
C PHE A 37 -16.33 10.01 -16.58
N GLY A 38 -17.39 9.97 -17.40
CA GLY A 38 -17.33 10.23 -18.84
C GLY A 38 -17.19 8.97 -19.71
N VAL A 39 -17.53 7.80 -19.18
CA VAL A 39 -17.58 6.57 -19.98
C VAL A 39 -18.71 6.66 -21.01
N SER A 40 -18.39 6.38 -22.29
CA SER A 40 -19.37 6.46 -23.38
C SER A 40 -20.59 5.55 -23.15
N GLU A 41 -21.77 6.01 -23.57
CA GLU A 41 -23.02 5.25 -23.44
C GLU A 41 -22.98 3.87 -24.12
N LEU A 42 -22.23 3.70 -25.21
CA LEU A 42 -22.03 2.40 -25.84
C LEU A 42 -21.30 1.44 -24.88
N MET A 43 -20.21 1.89 -24.27
CA MET A 43 -19.44 1.10 -23.31
C MET A 43 -20.24 0.84 -22.04
N LEU A 44 -21.02 1.81 -21.53
CA LEU A 44 -21.92 1.62 -20.40
C LEU A 44 -22.93 0.49 -20.67
N LYS A 45 -23.58 0.48 -21.85
CA LYS A 45 -24.51 -0.59 -22.23
C LYS A 45 -23.82 -1.96 -22.30
N THR A 46 -22.59 -2.03 -22.79
CA THR A 46 -21.81 -3.27 -22.79
C THR A 46 -21.49 -3.74 -21.38
N ILE A 47 -21.05 -2.83 -20.49
CA ILE A 47 -20.77 -3.14 -19.08
C ILE A 47 -22.06 -3.59 -18.39
N GLN A 48 -23.15 -2.87 -18.56
CA GLN A 48 -24.46 -3.24 -18.02
C GLN A 48 -24.86 -4.64 -18.46
N ALA A 49 -24.73 -4.98 -19.75
CA ALA A 49 -25.03 -6.31 -20.25
C ALA A 49 -24.15 -7.42 -19.63
N ILE A 50 -22.88 -7.12 -19.32
CA ILE A 50 -22.00 -8.06 -18.60
C ILE A 50 -22.52 -8.30 -17.18
N TYR A 51 -23.00 -7.26 -16.50
CA TYR A 51 -23.42 -7.31 -15.09
C TYR A 51 -24.91 -7.62 -14.89
N GLN A 52 -25.69 -7.70 -15.96
CA GLN A 52 -27.10 -8.02 -15.90
C GLN A 52 -27.32 -9.51 -15.61
N SER A 53 -27.95 -9.80 -14.46
CA SER A 53 -28.31 -11.16 -14.02
C SER A 53 -27.18 -12.21 -14.14
N PRO A 54 -25.98 -11.96 -13.60
CA PRO A 54 -24.90 -12.93 -13.63
C PRO A 54 -25.30 -14.16 -12.82
N THR A 55 -25.06 -15.36 -13.37
CA THR A 55 -25.19 -16.62 -12.64
C THR A 55 -23.82 -17.21 -12.36
N PHE A 56 -23.63 -17.80 -11.19
CA PHE A 56 -22.43 -18.55 -10.82
C PHE A 56 -22.80 -19.92 -10.27
N TYR A 57 -21.90 -20.89 -10.35
CA TYR A 57 -22.04 -22.18 -9.65
C TYR A 57 -20.68 -22.60 -9.14
N THR A 58 -20.64 -23.33 -8.02
CA THR A 58 -19.40 -23.86 -7.46
C THR A 58 -19.26 -25.33 -7.82
N ARG A 59 -18.07 -25.74 -8.27
CA ARG A 59 -17.77 -27.14 -8.57
C ARG A 59 -16.63 -27.63 -7.69
N GLY A 60 -16.95 -28.53 -6.76
CA GLY A 60 -15.99 -29.31 -5.99
C GLY A 60 -15.64 -30.64 -6.69
N PRO A 61 -14.75 -31.45 -6.10
CA PRO A 61 -14.34 -32.74 -6.65
C PRO A 61 -15.51 -33.72 -6.83
N ASP A 62 -16.44 -33.74 -5.87
CA ASP A 62 -17.51 -34.76 -5.81
C ASP A 62 -18.92 -34.16 -6.01
N HIS A 63 -19.06 -32.84 -6.12
CA HIS A 63 -20.35 -32.17 -6.26
C HIS A 63 -20.25 -30.83 -6.99
N THR A 64 -21.25 -30.52 -7.81
CA THR A 64 -21.47 -29.18 -8.38
C THR A 64 -22.72 -28.60 -7.75
N ALA A 65 -22.59 -27.46 -7.07
CA ALA A 65 -23.72 -26.75 -6.48
C ALA A 65 -24.63 -26.18 -7.57
N ALA A 66 -25.89 -25.93 -7.20
CA ALA A 66 -26.84 -25.24 -8.07
C ALA A 66 -26.36 -23.83 -8.43
N ALA A 67 -26.80 -23.33 -9.58
CA ALA A 67 -26.50 -21.97 -9.99
C ALA A 67 -27.16 -20.95 -9.05
N GLY A 68 -26.38 -20.00 -8.53
CA GLY A 68 -26.84 -18.82 -7.81
C GLY A 68 -26.76 -17.57 -8.69
N SER A 69 -27.51 -16.52 -8.33
CA SER A 69 -27.46 -15.20 -8.96
C SER A 69 -26.56 -14.24 -8.18
N VAL A 70 -25.89 -13.33 -8.90
CA VAL A 70 -25.08 -12.25 -8.31
C VAL A 70 -25.87 -10.95 -8.43
N HIS A 71 -26.03 -10.22 -7.33
CA HIS A 71 -26.81 -8.98 -7.30
C HIS A 71 -25.96 -7.73 -7.03
N SER A 72 -24.73 -7.90 -6.55
CA SER A 72 -23.78 -6.84 -6.25
C SER A 72 -22.37 -7.30 -6.59
N GLY A 73 -21.46 -6.34 -6.69
CA GLY A 73 -20.05 -6.57 -6.84
C GLY A 73 -19.56 -6.74 -8.28
N ILE A 74 -18.24 -6.67 -8.39
CA ILE A 74 -17.43 -6.89 -9.57
C ILE A 74 -16.73 -8.24 -9.51
N ARG A 75 -16.44 -8.83 -10.68
CA ARG A 75 -15.95 -10.22 -10.77
C ARG A 75 -14.46 -10.30 -10.45
N GLN A 76 -14.11 -10.99 -9.37
CA GLN A 76 -12.71 -11.29 -9.08
C GLN A 76 -12.07 -12.09 -10.22
N GLY A 77 -10.87 -11.69 -10.65
CA GLY A 77 -10.16 -12.30 -11.80
C GLY A 77 -10.61 -11.81 -13.18
N CYS A 78 -11.65 -10.97 -13.27
CA CYS A 78 -12.00 -10.30 -14.53
C CYS A 78 -11.03 -9.15 -14.81
N PRO A 79 -10.42 -9.07 -16.02
CA PRO A 79 -9.49 -7.98 -16.35
C PRO A 79 -10.11 -6.58 -16.29
N LEU A 80 -11.44 -6.46 -16.46
CA LEU A 80 -12.16 -5.18 -16.42
C LEU A 80 -12.41 -4.69 -14.99
N SER A 81 -12.59 -5.61 -14.04
CA SER A 81 -13.06 -5.27 -12.69
C SER A 81 -12.15 -4.29 -11.92
N PRO A 82 -10.81 -4.40 -11.95
CA PRO A 82 -9.94 -3.41 -11.30
C PRO A 82 -10.20 -1.96 -11.78
N TYR A 83 -10.47 -1.77 -13.07
CA TYR A 83 -10.76 -0.44 -13.63
C TYR A 83 -12.11 0.09 -13.16
N LEU A 84 -13.13 -0.77 -13.12
CA LEU A 84 -14.45 -0.39 -12.61
C LEU A 84 -14.35 0.06 -11.15
N PHE A 85 -13.61 -0.70 -10.33
CA PHE A 85 -13.39 -0.36 -8.93
C PHE A 85 -12.71 0.99 -8.76
N ILE A 86 -11.61 1.22 -9.48
CA ILE A 86 -10.86 2.48 -9.40
C ILE A 86 -11.73 3.66 -9.81
N ILE A 87 -12.54 3.53 -10.88
CA ILE A 87 -13.43 4.60 -11.32
C ILE A 87 -14.50 4.90 -10.26
N VAL A 88 -15.15 3.86 -9.71
CA VAL A 88 -16.14 4.04 -8.65
C VAL A 88 -15.53 4.71 -7.43
N LEU A 89 -14.37 4.23 -6.97
CA LEU A 89 -13.66 4.81 -5.83
C LEU A 89 -13.32 6.29 -6.09
N THR A 90 -12.88 6.62 -7.31
CA THR A 90 -12.56 8.01 -7.70
C THR A 90 -13.79 8.92 -7.62
N VAL A 91 -14.94 8.48 -8.13
CA VAL A 91 -16.18 9.28 -8.09
C VAL A 91 -16.73 9.38 -6.66
N MET A 92 -16.70 8.28 -5.91
CA MET A 92 -17.11 8.25 -4.50
C MET A 92 -16.28 9.23 -3.65
N LEU A 93 -14.95 9.25 -3.80
CA LEU A 93 -14.10 10.19 -3.07
C LEU A 93 -14.32 11.65 -3.50
N ALA A 94 -14.66 11.89 -4.78
CA ALA A 94 -15.08 13.22 -5.21
C ALA A 94 -16.42 13.65 -4.57
N ASP A 95 -17.32 12.72 -4.26
CA ASP A 95 -18.55 13.02 -3.53
C ASP A 95 -18.27 13.30 -2.04
N VAL A 96 -17.32 12.58 -1.43
CA VAL A 96 -16.82 12.89 -0.08
C VAL A 96 -16.23 14.30 -0.03
N ASP A 97 -15.41 14.67 -1.02
CA ASP A 97 -14.87 16.03 -1.15
C ASP A 97 -15.99 17.08 -1.15
N ASN A 98 -17.02 16.87 -1.97
CA ASN A 98 -18.14 17.79 -2.11
C ASN A 98 -18.95 17.91 -0.80
N ASP A 99 -19.22 16.80 -0.14
CA ASP A 99 -19.93 16.77 1.14
C ASP A 99 -19.15 17.53 2.24
N LEU A 100 -17.84 17.30 2.34
CA LEU A 100 -16.97 18.02 3.28
C LEU A 100 -16.90 19.52 2.98
N LEU A 101 -16.87 19.91 1.70
CA LEU A 101 -16.92 21.32 1.29
C LEU A 101 -18.24 21.99 1.70
N LEU A 102 -19.37 21.30 1.56
CA LEU A 102 -20.68 21.79 1.99
C LEU A 102 -20.77 21.95 3.51
N GLN A 103 -20.07 21.09 4.27
CA GLN A 103 -19.96 21.18 5.74
C GLN A 103 -18.99 22.28 6.20
N GLY A 104 -18.18 22.84 5.29
CA GLY A 104 -17.15 23.82 5.60
C GLY A 104 -15.90 23.21 6.23
N THR A 105 -15.72 21.90 6.15
CA THR A 105 -14.54 21.19 6.67
C THR A 105 -13.39 21.35 5.68
N PRO A 106 -12.25 21.95 6.08
CA PRO A 106 -11.11 22.09 5.19
C PRO A 106 -10.54 20.73 4.82
N THR A 107 -10.52 20.40 3.53
CA THR A 107 -9.90 19.17 2.98
C THR A 107 -8.40 19.34 2.72
N ASN A 108 -7.87 20.55 2.92
CA ASN A 108 -6.48 20.90 2.64
C ASN A 108 -5.53 20.69 3.81
N THR A 109 -4.99 19.48 3.91
CA THR A 109 -4.10 19.11 5.01
C THR A 109 -2.61 19.21 4.69
N TRP A 110 -2.17 19.11 3.42
CA TRP A 110 -0.75 18.88 3.11
C TRP A 110 -0.09 19.72 2.00
N SER A 111 -0.82 20.46 1.14
CA SER A 111 -0.19 21.45 0.24
C SER A 111 -1.12 22.59 -0.20
N GLU A 112 -0.56 23.77 -0.47
CA GLU A 112 -1.30 24.94 -0.99
C GLU A 112 -1.82 24.72 -2.43
N GLY A 113 -1.19 23.82 -3.21
CA GLY A 113 -1.56 23.56 -4.61
C GLY A 113 -2.45 22.33 -4.82
N TYR A 114 -2.35 21.31 -3.96
CA TYR A 114 -3.08 20.04 -4.04
C TYR A 114 -3.41 19.56 -2.62
N PRO A 115 -4.55 20.00 -2.07
CA PRO A 115 -5.05 19.45 -0.83
C PRO A 115 -5.41 17.98 -1.02
N THR A 116 -4.82 17.09 -0.22
CA THR A 116 -5.08 15.65 -0.23
C THR A 116 -5.24 15.18 1.21
N PHE A 117 -6.36 14.58 1.60
CA PHE A 117 -6.54 14.00 2.93
C PHE A 117 -6.54 12.47 2.87
N ASP A 118 -6.25 11.90 1.71
CA ASP A 118 -6.38 10.49 1.42
C ASP A 118 -5.22 10.00 0.55
N LEU A 119 -4.92 8.71 0.66
CA LEU A 119 -3.96 7.97 -0.15
C LEU A 119 -4.53 6.59 -0.44
N GLU A 120 -4.78 6.29 -1.71
CA GLU A 120 -5.42 5.05 -2.11
C GLU A 120 -4.47 4.13 -2.89
N HIS A 121 -4.52 2.84 -2.56
CA HIS A 121 -3.88 1.79 -3.32
C HIS A 121 -4.84 0.62 -3.45
N ALA A 122 -5.61 0.61 -4.55
CA ALA A 122 -6.72 -0.32 -4.73
C ALA A 122 -7.67 -0.28 -3.52
N ASP A 123 -7.77 -1.38 -2.77
CA ASP A 123 -8.63 -1.52 -1.59
C ASP A 123 -8.01 -0.97 -0.29
N ASP A 124 -6.71 -0.68 -0.25
CA ASP A 124 -6.06 -0.04 0.89
C ASP A 124 -6.27 1.49 0.79
N THR A 125 -7.00 2.09 1.74
CA THR A 125 -7.19 3.56 1.81
C THR A 125 -6.63 4.11 3.12
N LEU A 126 -5.83 5.17 3.05
CA LEU A 126 -5.28 5.85 4.21
C LEU A 126 -5.80 7.29 4.25
N LEU A 127 -6.45 7.67 5.34
CA LEU A 127 -6.85 9.04 5.59
C LEU A 127 -5.83 9.78 6.47
N LEU A 128 -5.70 11.07 6.22
CA LEU A 128 -4.74 12.00 6.81
C LEU A 128 -5.47 13.25 7.31
N ALA A 129 -5.36 13.53 8.61
CA ALA A 129 -5.88 14.77 9.18
C ALA A 129 -4.89 15.38 10.18
N LEU A 130 -5.00 16.69 10.41
CA LEU A 130 -4.20 17.37 11.43
C LEU A 130 -4.90 17.39 12.79
N THR A 131 -6.22 17.19 12.84
CA THR A 131 -7.00 17.23 14.09
C THR A 131 -8.01 16.09 14.18
N THR A 132 -8.37 15.67 15.39
CA THR A 132 -9.42 14.65 15.59
C THR A 132 -10.78 15.09 15.02
N PRO A 133 -11.26 16.34 15.22
CA PRO A 133 -12.52 16.77 14.62
C PRO A 133 -12.53 16.64 13.10
N GLN A 134 -11.46 17.10 12.44
CA GLN A 134 -11.34 16.95 10.99
C GLN A 134 -11.34 15.49 10.54
N MET A 135 -10.61 14.61 11.24
CA MET A 135 -10.62 13.17 10.92
C MET A 135 -12.02 12.55 11.11
N GLN A 136 -12.74 12.99 12.14
CA GLN A 136 -14.09 12.52 12.42
C GLN A 136 -15.06 12.94 11.32
N ASP A 137 -15.01 14.20 10.86
CA ASP A 137 -15.83 14.69 9.75
C ASP A 137 -15.56 13.89 8.47
N ILE A 138 -14.27 13.68 8.13
CA ILE A 138 -13.86 12.89 6.96
C ILE A 138 -14.38 11.46 7.06
N LEU A 139 -14.20 10.79 8.22
CA LEU A 139 -14.66 9.42 8.42
C LEU A 139 -16.19 9.31 8.29
N THR A 140 -16.93 10.24 8.90
CA THR A 140 -18.39 10.25 8.87
C THR A 140 -18.92 10.50 7.46
N SER A 141 -18.35 11.47 6.74
CA SER A 141 -18.69 11.73 5.34
C SER A 141 -18.40 10.51 4.45
N LEU A 142 -17.20 9.92 4.60
CA LEU A 142 -16.81 8.74 3.84
C LEU A 142 -17.72 7.54 4.09
N GLU A 143 -18.12 7.26 5.34
CA GLU A 143 -19.06 6.17 5.64
C GLU A 143 -20.44 6.42 5.01
N SER A 144 -20.94 7.66 5.07
CA SER A 144 -22.24 8.01 4.50
C SER A 144 -22.24 7.88 2.98
N VAL A 145 -21.25 8.49 2.31
CA VAL A 145 -21.15 8.45 0.85
C VAL A 145 -20.86 7.04 0.36
N ALA A 146 -19.93 6.31 0.99
CA ALA A 146 -19.60 4.94 0.58
C ALA A 146 -20.81 4.00 0.64
N HIS A 147 -21.71 4.22 1.61
CA HIS A 147 -22.96 3.47 1.72
C HIS A 147 -23.84 3.60 0.46
N GLU A 148 -23.86 4.76 -0.18
CA GLU A 148 -24.62 4.99 -1.43
C GLU A 148 -24.07 4.17 -2.62
N TYR A 149 -22.78 3.81 -2.57
CA TYR A 149 -22.12 2.94 -3.55
C TYR A 149 -22.17 1.45 -3.17
N GLY A 150 -22.83 1.10 -2.06
CA GLY A 150 -22.85 -0.25 -1.51
C GLY A 150 -21.56 -0.65 -0.79
N MET A 151 -20.63 0.29 -0.57
CA MET A 151 -19.36 0.04 0.09
C MET A 151 -19.47 0.25 1.61
N HIS A 152 -18.81 -0.62 2.37
CA HIS A 152 -18.81 -0.57 3.83
C HIS A 152 -17.41 -0.78 4.37
N LEU A 153 -17.07 -0.08 5.46
CA LEU A 153 -15.82 -0.30 6.17
C LEU A 153 -15.85 -1.58 6.99
N ASN A 154 -14.71 -2.27 7.02
CA ASN A 154 -14.44 -3.33 7.96
C ASN A 154 -13.96 -2.73 9.28
N LYS A 155 -14.89 -2.54 10.22
CA LYS A 155 -14.65 -1.87 11.49
C LYS A 155 -13.57 -2.52 12.36
N THR A 156 -13.34 -3.83 12.20
CA THR A 156 -12.31 -4.56 12.98
C THR A 156 -10.90 -4.40 12.42
N LYS A 157 -10.77 -4.02 11.15
CA LYS A 157 -9.49 -3.80 10.48
C LYS A 157 -9.21 -2.33 10.17
N THR A 158 -10.22 -1.48 10.28
CA THR A 158 -10.06 -0.04 10.21
C THR A 158 -9.42 0.43 11.51
N GLU A 159 -8.21 0.98 11.46
CA GLU A 159 -7.41 1.28 12.65
C GLU A 159 -6.77 2.66 12.59
N LEU A 160 -6.85 3.40 13.70
CA LEU A 160 -6.12 4.65 13.90
C LEU A 160 -4.71 4.35 14.45
N LEU A 161 -3.67 4.84 13.75
CA LEU A 161 -2.29 4.70 14.21
C LEU A 161 -1.96 5.75 15.29
N ILE A 162 -1.78 5.29 16.53
CA ILE A 162 -1.49 6.14 17.69
C ILE A 162 -0.04 6.62 17.65
N ASN A 163 0.13 7.94 17.79
CA ASN A 163 1.41 8.53 18.19
C ASN A 163 1.52 8.51 19.73
N PRO A 164 2.41 7.71 20.35
CA PRO A 164 2.51 7.62 21.81
C PRO A 164 2.91 8.94 22.49
N ASP A 165 3.57 9.84 21.75
CA ASP A 165 3.97 11.16 22.28
C ASP A 165 2.85 12.19 22.16
N ARG A 166 1.76 11.87 21.43
CA ARG A 166 0.62 12.75 21.18
C ARG A 166 -0.68 11.96 21.28
N PRO A 167 -1.23 11.80 22.50
CA PRO A 167 -2.52 11.15 22.65
C PRO A 167 -3.58 11.88 21.82
N SER A 168 -4.34 11.12 21.04
CA SER A 168 -5.46 11.62 20.26
C SER A 168 -6.76 11.25 20.94
N SER A 169 -7.77 12.12 20.86
CA SER A 169 -9.14 11.76 21.24
C SER A 169 -9.65 10.58 20.39
N PRO A 170 -10.53 9.72 20.94
CA PRO A 170 -11.09 8.60 20.20
C PRO A 170 -11.92 9.09 18.99
N LEU A 171 -11.95 8.25 17.95
CA LEU A 171 -12.82 8.39 16.79
C LEU A 171 -13.96 7.38 16.90
N TYR A 172 -15.09 7.68 16.27
CA TYR A 172 -16.27 6.83 16.26
C TYR A 172 -16.79 6.64 14.84
N PHE A 173 -17.21 5.42 14.53
CA PHE A 173 -18.00 5.14 13.34
C PHE A 173 -19.40 5.77 13.46
N THR A 174 -20.11 5.88 12.35
CA THR A 174 -21.49 6.41 12.26
C THR A 174 -22.51 5.71 13.17
N ASP A 175 -22.29 4.44 13.54
CA ASP A 175 -23.13 3.69 14.49
C ASP A 175 -22.72 3.86 15.97
N GLY A 176 -21.75 4.73 16.25
CA GLY A 176 -21.24 5.01 17.59
C GLY A 176 -20.17 4.02 18.09
N ALA A 177 -19.80 3.00 17.30
CA ALA A 177 -18.70 2.12 17.68
C ALA A 177 -17.37 2.88 17.65
N ALA A 178 -16.52 2.67 18.66
CA ALA A 178 -15.20 3.30 18.70
C ALA A 178 -14.27 2.68 17.63
N VAL A 179 -13.51 3.52 16.93
CA VAL A 179 -12.49 3.08 15.98
C VAL A 179 -11.32 2.44 16.75
N PRO A 180 -10.94 1.20 16.44
CA PRO A 180 -9.76 0.57 17.04
C PRO A 180 -8.50 1.42 16.86
N THR A 181 -7.62 1.38 17.85
CA THR A 181 -6.37 2.14 17.84
C THR A 181 -5.19 1.21 18.02
N THR A 182 -4.09 1.49 17.31
CA THR A 182 -2.90 0.62 17.33
C THR A 182 -1.60 1.43 17.31
N PRO A 183 -0.53 1.01 18.00
CA PRO A 183 0.78 1.66 17.92
C PRO A 183 1.57 1.30 16.64
N GLN A 184 1.14 0.26 15.93
CA GLN A 184 1.81 -0.24 14.73
C GLN A 184 0.83 -0.95 13.80
N ILE A 185 0.89 -0.62 12.51
CA ILE A 185 0.04 -1.24 11.49
C ILE A 185 0.84 -1.80 10.32
N LYS A 186 0.31 -2.80 9.63
CA LYS A 186 0.85 -3.29 8.36
C LYS A 186 0.13 -2.59 7.21
N TYR A 187 0.86 -1.86 6.38
CA TYR A 187 0.34 -1.17 5.19
C TYR A 187 1.24 -1.49 4.00
N LEU A 188 0.66 -1.88 2.86
CA LEU A 188 1.40 -2.26 1.64
C LEU A 188 2.58 -3.22 1.86
N GLY A 189 2.47 -4.14 2.84
CA GLY A 189 3.51 -5.11 3.14
C GLY A 189 4.71 -4.59 3.96
N THR A 190 4.64 -3.37 4.50
CA THR A 190 5.59 -2.83 5.49
C THR A 190 4.89 -2.52 6.82
N ARG A 191 5.67 -2.43 7.91
CA ARG A 191 5.15 -2.05 9.23
C ARG A 191 5.39 -0.56 9.47
N ILE A 192 4.32 0.18 9.71
CA ILE A 192 4.33 1.62 9.97
C ILE A 192 4.12 1.84 11.48
N THR A 193 4.93 2.71 12.07
CA THR A 193 4.83 3.12 13.47
C THR A 193 5.55 4.46 13.68
N TRP A 194 5.12 5.21 14.68
CA TRP A 194 5.79 6.44 15.12
C TRP A 194 7.10 6.13 15.85
N LYS A 195 7.17 5.03 16.60
CA LYS A 195 8.35 4.71 17.42
C LYS A 195 9.26 3.72 16.72
N LYS A 196 10.51 4.13 16.48
CA LYS A 196 11.55 3.32 15.84
C LYS A 196 11.08 2.75 14.48
N PRO A 197 10.65 3.60 13.53
CA PRO A 197 10.10 3.17 12.23
C PRO A 197 11.06 2.27 11.46
N PHE A 198 12.36 2.57 11.49
CA PHE A 198 13.39 1.71 10.90
C PHE A 198 13.38 0.30 11.49
N ASP A 199 13.40 0.15 12.81
CA ASP A 199 13.46 -1.17 13.44
C ASP A 199 12.22 -2.00 13.09
N ALA A 200 11.04 -1.37 13.14
CA ALA A 200 9.78 -2.00 12.76
C ALA A 200 9.79 -2.51 11.31
N ALA A 201 10.15 -1.67 10.36
CA ALA A 201 10.20 -2.02 8.95
C ALA A 201 11.30 -3.05 8.66
N PHE A 202 12.53 -2.80 9.14
CA PHE A 202 13.68 -3.66 8.91
C PHE A 202 13.50 -5.06 9.50
N LEU A 203 13.05 -5.19 10.75
CA LEU A 203 12.86 -6.51 11.38
C LEU A 203 11.78 -7.33 10.67
N HIS A 204 10.71 -6.67 10.21
CA HIS A 204 9.67 -7.31 9.42
C HIS A 204 10.21 -7.83 8.08
N ARG A 205 10.91 -6.98 7.31
CA ARG A 205 11.49 -7.39 6.02
C ARG A 205 12.59 -8.42 6.17
N ALA A 206 13.41 -8.30 7.22
CA ALA A 206 14.44 -9.27 7.56
C ALA A 206 13.85 -10.65 7.83
N ALA A 207 12.73 -10.74 8.56
CA ALA A 207 12.04 -12.00 8.83
C ALA A 207 11.51 -12.65 7.53
N ILE A 208 10.85 -11.86 6.66
CA ILE A 208 10.34 -12.33 5.37
C ILE A 208 11.50 -12.80 4.47
N ALA A 209 12.57 -12.01 4.36
CA ALA A 209 13.73 -12.34 3.56
C ALA A 209 14.43 -13.61 4.06
N GLU A 210 14.55 -13.77 5.38
CA GLU A 210 15.10 -14.97 5.99
C GLU A 210 14.23 -16.21 5.72
N GLU A 211 12.91 -16.09 5.79
CA GLU A 211 12.00 -17.19 5.48
C GLU A 211 12.07 -17.58 4.00
N ALA A 212 12.05 -16.61 3.09
CA ALA A 212 12.22 -16.82 1.65
C ALA A 212 13.57 -17.50 1.35
N PHE A 213 14.64 -17.07 2.02
CA PHE A 213 15.95 -17.71 1.92
C PHE A 213 15.90 -19.17 2.37
N LYS A 214 15.21 -19.49 3.48
CA LYS A 214 15.08 -20.86 3.98
C LYS A 214 14.32 -21.76 2.99
N LYS A 215 13.28 -21.25 2.33
CA LYS A 215 12.54 -21.99 1.29
C LYS A 215 13.43 -22.41 0.11
N LEU A 216 14.48 -21.64 -0.17
CA LEU A 216 15.45 -21.93 -1.23
C LEU A 216 16.64 -22.80 -0.76
N ARG A 217 16.52 -23.53 0.36
CA ARG A 217 17.59 -24.39 0.91
C ARG A 217 18.18 -25.36 -0.13
N LEU A 218 17.35 -25.95 -0.98
CA LEU A 218 17.80 -26.86 -2.04
C LEU A 218 18.73 -26.17 -3.04
N VAL A 219 18.43 -24.93 -3.41
CA VAL A 219 19.28 -24.11 -4.30
C VAL A 219 20.64 -23.88 -3.66
N TRP A 220 20.68 -23.53 -2.37
CA TRP A 220 21.93 -23.22 -1.67
C TRP A 220 22.85 -24.43 -1.50
N ASN A 221 22.26 -25.62 -1.34
CA ASN A 221 22.95 -26.89 -1.15
C ASN A 221 23.21 -27.67 -2.45
N SER A 222 22.67 -27.20 -3.59
CA SER A 222 22.85 -27.85 -4.89
C SER A 222 24.29 -27.75 -5.43
N SER A 223 24.54 -28.47 -6.51
CA SER A 223 25.75 -28.38 -7.33
C SER A 223 25.81 -27.13 -8.23
N LEU A 224 24.84 -26.22 -8.14
CA LEU A 224 24.82 -24.99 -8.95
C LEU A 224 26.09 -24.15 -8.75
N SER A 225 26.55 -23.56 -9.84
CA SER A 225 27.71 -22.66 -9.82
C SER A 225 27.47 -21.49 -8.85
N GLN A 226 28.55 -20.95 -8.30
CA GLN A 226 28.46 -19.82 -7.39
C GLN A 226 27.78 -18.62 -8.07
N ALA A 227 28.08 -18.36 -9.34
CA ALA A 227 27.49 -17.28 -10.11
C ALA A 227 25.96 -17.39 -10.21
N VAL A 228 25.43 -18.59 -10.46
CA VAL A 228 23.97 -18.83 -10.51
C VAL A 228 23.34 -18.61 -9.14
N ARG A 229 23.94 -19.16 -8.07
CA ARG A 229 23.43 -18.98 -6.70
C ARG A 229 23.44 -17.51 -6.28
N LEU A 230 24.47 -16.75 -6.64
CA LEU A 230 24.54 -15.31 -6.40
C LEU A 230 23.44 -14.55 -7.15
N ARG A 231 23.20 -14.88 -8.43
CA ARG A 231 22.12 -14.25 -9.21
C ARG A 231 20.75 -14.50 -8.57
N ILE A 232 20.46 -15.73 -8.18
CA ILE A 232 19.20 -16.08 -7.50
C ILE A 232 19.09 -15.34 -6.16
N PHE A 233 20.18 -15.28 -5.40
CA PHE A 233 20.21 -14.55 -4.13
C PHE A 233 19.93 -13.06 -4.33
N GLN A 234 20.56 -12.41 -5.30
CA GLN A 234 20.32 -11.00 -5.60
C GLN A 234 18.91 -10.73 -6.14
N SER A 235 18.35 -11.63 -6.96
CA SER A 235 17.02 -11.45 -7.54
C SER A 235 15.87 -11.76 -6.58
N THR A 236 16.14 -12.48 -5.48
CA THR A 236 15.11 -12.87 -4.51
C THR A 236 15.30 -12.20 -3.15
N PHE A 237 16.49 -12.31 -2.56
CA PHE A 237 16.74 -11.87 -1.20
C PHE A 237 16.88 -10.35 -1.10
N THR A 238 17.64 -9.71 -2.00
CA THR A 238 17.84 -8.26 -1.99
C THR A 238 16.52 -7.48 -2.08
N PRO A 239 15.66 -7.66 -3.11
CA PRO A 239 14.41 -6.92 -3.20
C PRO A 239 13.47 -7.22 -2.03
N THR A 240 13.45 -8.46 -1.54
CA THR A 240 12.65 -8.80 -0.35
C THR A 240 13.12 -8.04 0.90
N LEU A 241 14.42 -7.91 1.10
CA LEU A 241 15.00 -7.24 2.27
C LEU A 241 14.80 -5.72 2.24
N ILE A 242 15.02 -5.08 1.08
CA ILE A 242 15.04 -3.61 0.99
C ILE A 242 13.68 -2.98 0.76
N TYR A 243 12.65 -3.76 0.45
CA TYR A 243 11.31 -3.26 0.16
C TYR A 243 10.81 -2.29 1.24
N ALA A 244 10.45 -1.07 0.82
CA ALA A 244 9.97 0.04 1.65
C ALA A 244 10.98 0.58 2.69
N LEU A 245 12.26 0.18 2.66
CA LEU A 245 13.29 0.81 3.48
C LEU A 245 13.79 2.13 2.87
N ASP A 246 13.65 2.28 1.56
CA ASP A 246 13.95 3.49 0.80
C ASP A 246 12.99 4.64 1.08
N THR A 247 11.81 4.36 1.62
CA THR A 247 10.85 5.40 2.03
C THR A 247 11.17 6.03 3.39
N LEU A 248 12.19 5.56 4.09
CA LEU A 248 12.58 6.03 5.42
C LEU A 248 13.86 6.87 5.35
N THR A 249 13.97 7.89 6.20
CA THR A 249 15.26 8.57 6.39
C THR A 249 16.19 7.69 7.24
N LEU A 250 17.19 7.07 6.60
CA LEU A 250 18.11 6.13 7.24
C LEU A 250 19.44 6.78 7.61
N THR A 251 19.91 6.52 8.82
CA THR A 251 21.27 6.87 9.26
C THR A 251 22.31 5.88 8.72
N GLN A 252 23.58 6.29 8.64
CA GLN A 252 24.66 5.40 8.23
C GLN A 252 24.71 4.11 9.06
N LYS A 253 24.53 4.20 10.39
CA LYS A 253 24.51 3.02 11.28
C LYS A 253 23.39 2.04 10.93
N GLN A 254 22.24 2.54 10.47
CA GLN A 254 21.11 1.70 10.06
C GLN A 254 21.40 1.04 8.71
N LEU A 255 21.97 1.78 7.75
CA LEU A 255 22.43 1.22 6.47
C LEU A 255 23.47 0.12 6.68
N ASP A 256 24.46 0.35 7.55
CA ASP A 256 25.48 -0.64 7.90
C ASP A 256 24.86 -1.90 8.53
N ARG A 257 23.79 -1.74 9.31
CA ARG A 257 23.05 -2.87 9.90
C ARG A 257 22.31 -3.68 8.84
N VAL A 258 21.71 -3.04 7.84
CA VAL A 258 21.08 -3.75 6.70
C VAL A 258 22.14 -4.54 5.93
N ASP A 259 23.28 -3.92 5.63
CA ASP A 259 24.38 -4.55 4.91
C ASP A 259 24.99 -5.72 5.69
N ALA A 260 25.20 -5.55 7.01
CA ALA A 260 25.69 -6.61 7.88
C ALA A 260 24.73 -7.82 7.89
N PHE A 261 23.42 -7.58 7.92
CA PHE A 261 22.42 -8.64 7.82
C PHE A 261 22.49 -9.35 6.47
N PHE A 262 22.58 -8.60 5.37
CA PHE A 262 22.72 -9.17 4.03
C PHE A 262 23.99 -10.03 3.89
N ILE A 263 25.14 -9.54 4.35
CA ILE A 263 26.42 -10.25 4.27
C ILE A 263 26.38 -11.57 5.07
N ARG A 264 25.62 -11.62 6.18
CA ARG A 264 25.40 -12.85 6.95
C ARG A 264 24.82 -13.98 6.09
N PHE A 265 23.90 -13.67 5.17
CA PHE A 265 23.33 -14.65 4.24
C PHE A 265 24.22 -14.86 3.01
N LEU A 266 24.86 -13.81 2.51
CA LEU A 266 25.83 -13.90 1.42
C LEU A 266 26.93 -14.92 1.73
N ARG A 267 27.43 -14.94 2.98
CA ARG A 267 28.39 -15.96 3.47
C ARG A 267 27.92 -17.39 3.18
N ARG A 268 26.64 -17.69 3.42
CA ARG A 268 26.07 -19.02 3.17
C ARG A 268 26.03 -19.34 1.67
N VAL A 269 25.69 -18.35 0.83
CA VAL A 269 25.66 -18.49 -0.63
C VAL A 269 27.05 -18.83 -1.18
N VAL A 270 28.09 -18.13 -0.70
CA VAL A 270 29.49 -18.38 -1.08
C VAL A 270 30.18 -19.49 -0.26
N ARG A 271 29.41 -20.28 0.51
CA ARG A 271 29.90 -21.41 1.32
C ARG A 271 31.00 -21.05 2.34
N VAL A 272 30.96 -19.84 2.86
CA VAL A 272 31.80 -19.37 3.97
C VAL A 272 31.06 -19.63 5.29
N LYS A 273 31.70 -20.35 6.23
CA LYS A 273 31.16 -20.55 7.59
C LYS A 273 30.93 -19.19 8.27
N ALA A 274 29.98 -19.15 9.21
CA ALA A 274 29.66 -17.94 9.95
C ALA A 274 30.92 -17.28 10.54
N SER A 275 30.91 -15.94 10.67
CA SER A 275 32.08 -15.15 11.08
C SER A 275 32.70 -15.65 12.39
N TYR A 276 31.86 -16.08 13.34
CA TYR A 276 32.26 -16.69 14.60
C TYR A 276 33.22 -17.87 14.43
N TYR A 277 33.02 -18.70 13.39
CA TYR A 277 33.87 -19.87 13.12
C TYR A 277 35.01 -19.59 12.14
N SER A 278 34.74 -18.81 11.09
CA SER A 278 35.72 -18.62 10.01
C SER A 278 36.72 -17.50 10.26
N ARG A 279 36.37 -16.51 11.10
CA ARG A 279 37.09 -15.24 11.27
C ARG A 279 37.39 -14.52 9.93
N ILE A 280 36.73 -14.91 8.84
CA ILE A 280 36.87 -14.29 7.53
C ILE A 280 36.18 -12.92 7.57
N PRO A 281 36.86 -11.81 7.25
CA PRO A 281 36.28 -10.47 7.27
C PRO A 281 35.21 -10.31 6.18
N ASN A 282 34.30 -9.35 6.36
CA ASN A 282 33.23 -9.07 5.38
C ASN A 282 33.80 -8.68 4.01
N THR A 283 34.93 -7.97 3.97
CA THR A 283 35.64 -7.59 2.74
C THR A 283 36.01 -8.80 1.88
N GLU A 284 36.48 -9.88 2.49
CA GLU A 284 36.84 -11.12 1.79
C GLU A 284 35.61 -11.89 1.29
N VAL A 285 34.49 -11.84 2.03
CA VAL A 285 33.22 -12.40 1.55
C VAL A 285 32.73 -11.66 0.32
N MET A 286 32.80 -10.32 0.32
CA MET A 286 32.45 -9.49 -0.82
C MET A 286 33.33 -9.81 -2.03
N ARG A 287 34.65 -9.93 -1.82
CA ARG A 287 35.60 -10.33 -2.87
C ARG A 287 35.23 -11.69 -3.48
N LYS A 288 34.96 -12.70 -2.65
CA LYS A 288 34.54 -14.04 -3.11
C LYS A 288 33.22 -14.00 -3.87
N ALA A 289 32.31 -13.12 -3.49
CA ALA A 289 31.03 -12.92 -4.15
C ALA A 289 31.11 -12.10 -5.45
N GLY A 290 32.28 -11.57 -5.81
CA GLY A 290 32.45 -10.69 -6.97
C GLY A 290 31.91 -9.28 -6.74
N TYR A 291 31.97 -8.78 -5.51
CA TYR A 291 31.51 -7.45 -5.08
C TYR A 291 30.07 -7.14 -5.52
N PRO A 292 29.08 -7.93 -5.06
CA PRO A 292 27.67 -7.61 -5.34
C PRO A 292 27.32 -6.25 -4.75
N THR A 293 26.45 -5.50 -5.42
CA THR A 293 25.92 -4.24 -4.89
C THR A 293 25.25 -4.47 -3.54
N LEU A 294 25.58 -3.63 -2.56
CA LEU A 294 25.04 -3.73 -1.21
C LEU A 294 23.61 -3.16 -1.15
N PRO A 295 22.75 -3.70 -0.27
CA PRO A 295 21.43 -3.14 0.01
C PRO A 295 21.43 -1.63 0.25
N SER A 296 22.38 -1.11 1.03
CA SER A 296 22.51 0.33 1.30
C SER A 296 22.62 1.16 0.02
N THR A 297 23.40 0.70 -0.94
CA THR A 297 23.57 1.38 -2.23
C THR A 297 22.27 1.37 -3.03
N HIS A 298 21.53 0.25 -3.02
CA HIS A 298 20.22 0.20 -3.67
C HIS A 298 19.22 1.17 -3.03
N ILE A 299 19.19 1.22 -1.70
CA ILE A 299 18.32 2.11 -0.94
C ILE A 299 18.64 3.58 -1.25
N LEU A 300 19.92 3.98 -1.16
CA LEU A 300 20.34 5.35 -1.44
C LEU A 300 20.07 5.76 -2.89
N ASN A 301 20.28 4.86 -3.85
CA ASN A 301 19.97 5.12 -5.26
C ASN A 301 18.46 5.30 -5.50
N ALA A 302 17.62 4.50 -4.83
CA ALA A 302 16.17 4.66 -4.89
C ALA A 302 15.73 5.99 -4.28
N GLN A 303 16.26 6.35 -3.11
CA GLN A 303 16.01 7.65 -2.46
C GLN A 303 16.41 8.82 -3.34
N HIS A 304 17.59 8.77 -3.95
CA HIS A 304 18.06 9.81 -4.86
C HIS A 304 17.15 9.92 -6.09
N LYS A 305 16.69 8.79 -6.65
CA LYS A 305 15.74 8.80 -7.77
C LYS A 305 14.42 9.47 -7.38
N THR A 306 13.86 9.12 -6.22
CA THR A 306 12.62 9.74 -5.71
C THR A 306 12.81 11.23 -5.46
N LEU A 307 13.91 11.63 -4.82
CA LEU A 307 14.22 13.04 -4.56
C LEU A 307 14.34 13.85 -5.86
N LYS A 308 14.96 13.28 -6.91
CA LYS A 308 15.03 13.93 -8.23
C LYS A 308 13.64 14.16 -8.83
N GLN A 309 12.72 13.21 -8.68
CA GLN A 309 11.35 13.35 -9.19
C GLN A 309 10.57 14.42 -8.43
N VAL A 310 10.81 14.56 -7.11
CA VAL A 310 10.17 15.58 -6.27
C VAL A 310 10.73 16.97 -6.57
N LEU A 311 12.05 17.11 -6.68
CA LEU A 311 12.72 18.41 -6.90
C LEU A 311 12.66 18.88 -8.36
N TRP A 312 12.61 17.95 -9.30
CA TRP A 312 12.59 18.22 -10.74
C TRP A 312 11.51 17.37 -11.42
N PRO A 313 10.22 17.70 -11.17
CA PRO A 313 9.13 16.98 -11.82
C PRO A 313 9.30 17.11 -13.35
N PRO A 314 9.16 16.02 -14.12
CA PRO A 314 9.23 16.11 -15.57
C PRO A 314 8.22 17.16 -16.06
N GLU A 315 8.65 18.02 -16.99
CA GLU A 315 7.79 19.05 -17.58
C GLU A 315 6.47 18.42 -18.03
N ARG A 316 5.35 19.07 -17.70
CA ARG A 316 4.00 18.65 -18.10
C ARG A 316 3.88 18.66 -19.63
N ASN A 317 4.36 17.63 -20.30
CA ASN A 317 4.08 17.38 -21.70
C ASN A 317 4.10 15.87 -21.96
N GLN A 318 2.95 15.39 -22.45
CA GLN A 318 2.66 14.07 -23.01
C GLN A 318 2.41 12.92 -22.01
N HIS A 319 1.13 12.72 -21.71
CA HIS A 319 0.46 11.42 -21.53
C HIS A 319 1.20 10.34 -20.72
N ILE A 320 1.84 10.70 -19.62
CA ILE A 320 2.10 9.72 -18.55
C ILE A 320 0.86 9.72 -17.68
N VAL A 321 -0.01 8.74 -17.93
CA VAL A 321 -1.12 8.40 -17.05
C VAL A 321 -0.50 7.90 -15.74
N TRP A 322 -0.30 8.81 -14.79
CA TRP A 322 -0.39 8.44 -13.39
C TRP A 322 -1.86 8.11 -13.18
N PHE A 323 -2.20 6.82 -13.14
CA PHE A 323 -3.52 6.41 -12.65
C PHE A 323 -3.60 6.94 -11.21
N LEU A 324 -4.59 7.81 -10.97
CA LEU A 324 -4.76 8.76 -9.86
C LEU A 324 -4.20 10.16 -10.17
N GLN A 325 -5.12 11.13 -10.25
CA GLN A 325 -4.97 12.53 -10.69
C GLN A 325 -5.11 12.80 -12.21
N LEU A 326 -6.26 12.42 -12.78
CA LEU A 326 -6.87 13.27 -13.81
C LEU A 326 -7.57 14.43 -13.09
N PRO A 327 -7.35 15.70 -13.48
CA PRO A 327 -8.17 16.79 -12.98
C PRO A 327 -9.55 16.70 -13.64
N LEU A 328 -10.52 16.09 -12.98
CA LEU A 328 -11.95 16.36 -13.26
C LEU A 328 -12.35 17.78 -12.79
N ARG A 329 -11.40 18.58 -12.25
CA ARG A 329 -11.62 19.91 -11.66
C ARG A 329 -11.94 21.05 -12.65
N THR A 330 -12.43 20.77 -13.86
CA THR A 330 -12.91 21.84 -14.78
C THR A 330 -14.19 21.52 -15.56
N VAL A 331 -14.89 20.43 -15.26
CA VAL A 331 -16.19 20.17 -15.89
C VAL A 331 -17.15 19.59 -14.85
N PHE A 332 -17.66 20.45 -13.97
CA PHE A 332 -19.06 20.47 -13.50
C PHE A 332 -19.35 21.88 -12.99
#